data_AF-A0A9W4SGL6-F1
#
_entry.id   AF-A0A9W4SGL6-F1
#
_cell.length_a   1.000
_cell.length_b   1.000
_cell.length_c   1.000
_cell.angle_alpha   90.00
_cell.angle_beta   90.00
_cell.angle_gamma   90.00
#
_symmetry.space_group_name_H-M   'P 1'
#
loop_
_entity.id
_entity.type
_entity.pdbx_description
1 polymer ?
#
loop_
_entity_poly.entity_id
_entity_poly.type
_entity_poly.pdbx_seq_one_letter_code
_entity_poly.pdbx_strand_id
1 'polypeptide(L)'
;EDYDIGLAIAILQGLRERTIPDTPEDYVIIYTGCWDNEPDNRPSMSQVVDKLNAIITITSIKENSLTNKYEPNLQHSNNIDADSVLKCEPQGR
;
A
#
# COMPACT_ATOMS: atom_id res chain seq x y z
N GLU A 1 2.47 30.22 -4.28
CA GLU A 1 3.00 28.98 -4.87
C GLU A 1 2.40 28.87 -6.25
N ASP A 2 3.24 28.83 -7.28
CA ASP A 2 2.79 28.58 -8.65
C ASP A 2 2.71 27.07 -8.81
N TYR A 3 1.50 26.53 -8.86
CA TYR A 3 1.30 25.12 -9.18
C TYR A 3 1.83 24.87 -10.60
N ASP A 4 2.74 23.90 -10.74
CA ASP A 4 3.27 23.49 -12.04
C ASP A 4 2.16 22.81 -12.86
N ILE A 5 1.47 23.61 -13.67
CA ILE A 5 0.41 23.15 -14.59
C ILE A 5 0.95 22.07 -15.54
N GLY A 6 2.24 22.15 -15.92
CA GLY A 6 2.91 21.16 -16.75
C GLY A 6 2.96 19.80 -16.06
N LEU A 7 3.31 19.78 -14.77
CA LEU A 7 3.31 18.56 -13.97
C LEU A 7 1.90 17.96 -13.84
N ALA A 8 0.89 18.79 -13.58
CA ALA A 8 -0.49 18.32 -13.48
C ALA A 8 -0.96 17.66 -14.80
N ILE A 9 -0.66 18.28 -15.95
CA ILE A 9 -0.96 17.71 -17.28
C ILE A 9 -0.23 16.38 -17.48
N ALA A 10 1.05 16.29 -17.11
CA ALA A 10 1.81 15.06 -17.28
C ALA A 10 1.23 13.91 -16.43
N ILE A 11 0.83 14.17 -15.18
CA ILE A 11 0.18 13.17 -14.30
C ILE A 11 -1.16 12.70 -14.88
N LEU A 12 -1.96 13.62 -15.42
CA LEU A 12 -3.22 13.28 -16.11
C LEU A 12 -2.98 12.42 -17.37
N GLN A 13 -1.84 12.60 -18.05
CA GLN A 13 -1.42 11.77 -19.19
C GLN A 13 -0.81 10.42 -18.78
N GLY A 14 -0.76 10.11 -17.48
CA GLY A 14 -0.25 8.86 -16.96
C GLY A 14 1.22 8.87 -16.56
N LEU A 15 1.86 10.05 -16.43
CA LEU A 15 3.17 10.14 -15.79
C LEU A 15 3.07 9.55 -14.37
N ARG A 16 3.90 8.57 -14.09
CA ARG A 16 4.08 7.91 -12.79
C ARG A 16 5.56 7.78 -12.49
N GLU A 17 5.88 7.54 -11.22
CA GLU A 17 7.25 7.29 -10.81
C GLU A 17 7.79 6.03 -11.51
N ARG A 18 9.09 6.03 -11.80
CA ARG A 18 9.77 4.83 -12.32
C ARG A 18 9.98 3.85 -11.17
N THR A 19 9.86 2.56 -11.45
CA THR A 19 10.17 1.53 -10.48
C THR A 19 11.62 1.67 -10.02
N ILE A 20 11.84 1.63 -8.70
CA ILE A 20 13.18 1.66 -8.12
C ILE A 20 13.76 0.23 -8.24
N PRO A 21 14.99 0.07 -8.74
CA PRO A 21 15.67 -1.23 -8.77
C PRO A 21 15.65 -1.92 -7.40
N ASP A 22 15.61 -3.25 -7.39
CA ASP A 22 15.57 -4.09 -6.18
C ASP A 22 14.32 -3.93 -5.29
N THR A 23 13.33 -3.15 -5.72
CA THR A 23 12.02 -3.14 -5.06
C THR A 23 11.31 -4.48 -5.27
N PRO A 24 10.76 -5.12 -4.22
CA PRO A 24 10.00 -6.36 -4.35
C PRO A 24 8.85 -6.21 -5.35
N GLU A 25 8.73 -7.14 -6.29
CA GLU A 25 7.72 -7.12 -7.35
C GLU A 25 6.29 -7.02 -6.80
N ASP A 26 5.99 -7.77 -5.74
CA ASP A 26 4.69 -7.72 -5.06
C ASP A 26 4.38 -6.32 -4.50
N TYR A 27 5.39 -5.60 -4.02
CA TYR A 27 5.21 -4.23 -3.56
C TYR A 27 4.97 -3.26 -4.72
N VAL A 28 5.65 -3.47 -5.86
CA VAL A 28 5.39 -2.73 -7.11
C VAL A 28 3.94 -2.90 -7.54
N ILE A 29 3.40 -4.12 -7.51
CA ILE A 29 2.00 -4.40 -7.85
C ILE A 29 1.03 -3.63 -6.94
N ILE A 30 1.36 -3.47 -5.65
CA ILE A 30 0.51 -2.72 -4.70
C ILE A 30 0.44 -1.25 -5.07
N TYR A 31 1.58 -0.54 -5.10
CA TYR A 31 1.53 0.91 -5.33
C TYR A 31 1.10 1.23 -6.76
N THR A 32 1.39 0.35 -7.73
CA THR A 32 0.91 0.55 -9.10
C THR A 32 -0.59 0.37 -9.24
N GLY A 33 -1.19 -0.54 -8.48
CA GLY A 33 -2.66 -0.63 -8.41
C GLY A 33 -3.29 0.58 -7.71
N CYS A 34 -2.65 1.14 -6.68
CA CYS A 34 -3.19 2.27 -5.92
C CYS A 34 -3.34 3.56 -6.73
N TRP A 35 -2.54 3.76 -7.79
CA TRP A 35 -2.57 4.96 -8.62
C TRP A 35 -3.13 4.71 -10.04
N ASP A 36 -3.94 3.68 -10.20
CA ASP A 36 -4.62 3.38 -11.46
C ASP A 36 -5.43 4.59 -11.93
N ASN A 37 -5.43 4.82 -13.25
CA ASN A 37 -6.14 5.94 -13.87
C ASN A 37 -7.65 5.78 -13.73
N GLU A 38 -8.15 4.55 -13.75
CA GLU A 38 -9.55 4.22 -13.49
C GLU A 38 -9.75 4.06 -11.98
N PRO A 39 -10.52 4.94 -11.31
CA PRO A 39 -10.69 4.88 -9.86
C PRO A 39 -11.27 3.56 -9.36
N ASP A 40 -12.15 2.93 -10.14
CA ASP A 40 -12.80 1.66 -9.78
C ASP A 40 -11.83 0.47 -9.79
N ASN A 41 -10.68 0.59 -10.49
CA ASN A 41 -9.64 -0.43 -10.50
C ASN A 41 -8.73 -0.36 -9.27
N ARG A 42 -8.81 0.72 -8.49
CA ARG A 42 -7.95 0.91 -7.32
C ARG A 42 -8.35 -0.06 -6.22
N PRO A 43 -7.38 -0.72 -5.56
CA PRO A 43 -7.69 -1.59 -4.44
C PRO A 43 -8.28 -0.79 -3.28
N SER A 44 -9.16 -1.43 -2.51
CA SER A 44 -9.59 -0.88 -1.22
C SER A 44 -8.42 -0.84 -0.24
N MET A 45 -8.50 0.02 0.77
CA MET A 45 -7.48 0.04 1.82
C MET A 45 -7.33 -1.30 2.55
N SER A 46 -8.42 -2.07 2.72
CA SER A 46 -8.35 -3.42 3.27
C SER A 46 -7.53 -4.36 2.38
N GLN A 47 -7.78 -4.36 1.07
CA GLN A 47 -7.00 -5.17 0.11
C GLN A 47 -5.51 -4.78 0.11
N VAL A 48 -5.19 -3.49 0.25
CA VAL A 48 -3.81 -3.03 0.37
C VAL A 48 -3.15 -3.59 1.64
N VAL A 49 -3.82 -3.48 2.79
CA VAL A 49 -3.33 -4.02 4.06
C VAL A 49 -3.12 -5.53 3.98
N ASP A 50 -4.07 -6.26 3.40
CA ASP A 50 -3.99 -7.72 3.23
C ASP A 50 -2.78 -8.12 2.38
N LYS A 51 -2.57 -7.43 1.24
CA LYS A 51 -1.41 -7.66 0.37
C LYS A 51 -0.08 -7.33 1.06
N LEU A 52 -0.02 -6.23 1.81
CA LEU A 52 1.18 -5.85 2.56
C LEU A 52 1.52 -6.89 3.65
N ASN A 53 0.52 -7.37 4.39
CA ASN A 53 0.71 -8.42 5.39
C ASN A 53 1.22 -9.73 4.77
N ALA A 54 0.74 -10.07 3.57
CA ALA A 54 1.23 -11.24 2.83
C ALA A 54 2.72 -11.09 2.47
N ILE A 55 3.15 -9.92 1.98
CA ILE A 55 4.57 -9.66 1.67
C ILE A 55 5.45 -9.79 2.91
N ILE A 56 5.03 -9.20 4.03
CA ILE A 56 5.76 -9.28 5.31
C ILE A 56 5.90 -10.74 5.73
N THR A 57 4.81 -11.50 5.68
CA THR A 57 4.80 -12.92 6.07
C THR A 57 5.75 -13.75 5.20
N ILE A 58 5.72 -13.57 3.87
CA ILE A 58 6.61 -14.27 2.93
C ILE A 58 8.07 -13.91 3.21
N THR A 59 8.36 -12.64 3.46
CA THR A 59 9.71 -12.15 3.76
C THR A 59 10.23 -12.79 5.05
N SER A 60 9.44 -12.80 6.12
CA SER A 60 9.80 -13.46 7.37
C SER A 60 10.04 -14.96 7.21
N ILE A 61 9.26 -15.66 6.36
CA ILE A 61 9.47 -17.10 6.08
C ILE A 61 10.78 -17.33 5.30
N LYS A 62 11.08 -16.49 4.31
CA LYS A 62 12.33 -16.56 3.53
C LYS A 62 13.54 -16.33 4.42
N GLU A 63 13.46 -15.36 5.34
CA GLU A 63 14.51 -15.10 6.33
C GLU A 63 14.66 -16.27 7.31
N ASN A 64 13.56 -16.81 7.85
CA ASN A 64 13.60 -17.97 8.75
C ASN A 64 14.13 -19.25 8.07
N SER A 65 13.90 -19.42 6.77
CA SER A 65 14.48 -20.53 6.00
C SER A 65 16.00 -20.39 5.82
N LEU A 66 16.53 -19.17 5.96
CA LEU A 66 17.97 -18.88 6.02
C LEU A 66 18.51 -18.92 7.47
N THR A 67 17.63 -18.79 8.47
CA THR A 67 17.97 -18.78 9.90
C THR A 67 17.26 -19.88 10.69
N ASN A 68 17.54 -21.14 10.36
CA ASN A 68 17.32 -22.25 11.30
C ASN A 68 18.35 -22.13 12.45
N LYS A 69 18.17 -21.13 13.35
CA LYS A 69 18.83 -21.08 14.66
C LYS A 69 18.31 -20.10 15.71
N TYR A 70 17.45 -19.11 15.44
CA TYR A 70 16.96 -18.24 16.53
C TYR A 70 15.55 -17.67 16.26
N GLU A 71 14.59 -18.02 17.12
CA GLU A 71 13.26 -17.41 17.21
C GLU A 71 13.32 -16.09 18.01
N PRO A 72 12.60 -15.05 17.58
CA PRO A 72 12.02 -14.10 18.51
C PRO A 72 10.48 -14.14 18.42
N ASN A 73 9.86 -14.34 19.58
CA ASN A 73 8.43 -14.18 19.80
C ASN A 73 8.02 -12.71 19.49
N LEU A 74 7.08 -12.51 18.55
CA LEU A 74 6.32 -11.25 18.45
C LEU A 74 4.88 -11.51 18.93
N GLN A 75 4.66 -11.30 20.22
CA GLN A 75 3.33 -11.01 20.76
C GLN A 75 3.12 -9.50 20.64
N HIS A 76 2.23 -9.06 19.76
CA HIS A 76 1.57 -7.77 19.93
C HIS A 76 0.13 -7.82 19.44
N SER A 77 -0.77 -7.97 20.41
CA SER A 77 -2.20 -7.77 20.25
C SER A 77 -2.48 -6.32 19.86
N ASN A 78 -3.18 -6.11 18.75
CA ASN A 78 -3.91 -4.86 18.51
C ASN A 78 -5.35 -5.21 18.18
N ASN A 79 -6.16 -5.36 19.24
CA ASN A 79 -7.60 -5.18 19.13
C ASN A 79 -7.83 -3.70 18.81
N ILE A 80 -8.13 -3.37 17.56
CA ILE A 80 -8.70 -2.06 17.21
C ILE A 80 -10.19 -2.31 17.07
N ASP A 81 -10.93 -1.81 18.05
CA ASP A 81 -12.37 -1.76 18.08
C ASP A 81 -12.89 -1.07 16.81
N ALA A 82 -13.82 -1.70 16.11
CA ALA A 82 -14.33 -1.27 14.81
C ALA A 82 -15.34 -0.11 14.92
N ASP A 83 -15.26 0.71 15.98
CA ASP A 83 -16.27 1.73 16.32
C ASP A 83 -15.75 3.19 16.29
N SER A 84 -14.61 3.47 15.65
CA SER A 84 -14.22 4.87 15.33
C SER A 84 -14.07 5.15 13.84
N VAL A 85 -14.97 4.59 13.03
CA VAL A 85 -15.18 5.09 11.67
C VAL A 85 -15.79 6.49 11.76
N LEU A 86 -14.95 7.50 11.49
CA LEU A 86 -15.34 8.89 11.34
C LEU A 86 -16.47 8.96 10.30
N LYS A 87 -17.69 9.31 10.75
CA LYS A 87 -18.83 9.57 9.87
C LYS A 87 -18.51 10.79 9.01
N CYS A 88 -18.22 10.59 7.73
CA CYS A 88 -18.25 11.70 6.77
C CYS A 88 -19.72 12.08 6.52
N GLU A 89 -20.14 13.23 7.06
CA GLU A 89 -21.41 13.85 6.67
C GLU A 89 -21.30 14.41 5.24
N PRO A 90 -22.35 14.30 4.40
CA PRO A 90 -22.34 14.88 3.07
C PRO A 90 -22.47 16.41 3.21
N GLN A 91 -21.42 17.14 2.84
CA GLN A 91 -21.55 18.57 2.62
C GLN A 91 -22.28 18.78 1.30
N GLY A 92 -23.53 19.22 1.41
CA GLY A 92 -24.41 19.47 0.30
C GLY A 92 -23.95 20.61 -0.60
N ARG A 93 -24.47 20.57 -1.83
CA ARG A 93 -24.84 21.75 -2.59
C ARG A 93 -26.25 21.53 -3.13
#